data_AF-A0A3B0W9P9-F1
#
_entry.id   AF-A0A3B0W9P9-F1
#
_cell.length_a   1.000
_cell.length_b   1.000
_cell.length_c   1.000
_cell.angle_alpha   90.00
_cell.angle_beta   90.00
_cell.angle_gamma   90.00
#
_symmetry.space_group_name_H-M   'P 1'
#
loop_
_entity.id
_entity.type
_entity.pdbx_description
1 polymer ?
#
loop_
_entity_poly.entity_id
_entity_poly.type
_entity_poly.pdbx_seq_one_letter_code
_entity_poly.pdbx_strand_id
1 'polypeptide(L)'
;MKTLNISPPPDLTPSEIDVFWMQYAYALADKAAQQGEVPVGAVLVLDNQLIAEGWNRSIQAHDPTAHAEIMALKRGGEKIKNYRLVDATLYVTLEPCPMCAGALVHARIKRLVYGASDFKTGAVGSVFNLVEDTKLNHQIKVESGVLEQVCSQQISAFFKARRQAHKINKALAKKKS
;
A
#
# COMPACT_ATOMS: atom_id res chain seq x y z
N MET A 1 -10.49 21.55 -4.38
CA MET A 1 -9.74 21.10 -3.18
C MET A 1 -8.33 21.66 -3.30
N LYS A 2 -7.86 22.43 -2.31
CA LYS A 2 -6.46 22.91 -2.29
C LYS A 2 -5.56 21.67 -2.22
N THR A 3 -4.74 21.45 -3.24
CA THR A 3 -3.65 20.47 -3.18
C THR A 3 -2.68 20.97 -2.13
N LEU A 4 -2.66 20.34 -0.95
CA LEU A 4 -1.56 20.51 -0.03
C LEU A 4 -0.32 19.98 -0.73
N ASN A 5 0.66 20.85 -0.99
CA ASN A 5 1.97 20.45 -1.49
C ASN A 5 2.70 19.74 -0.36
N ILE A 6 2.45 18.44 -0.23
CA ILE A 6 3.15 17.59 0.72
C ILE A 6 4.45 17.15 0.05
N SER A 7 5.56 17.47 0.69
CA SER A 7 6.91 17.07 0.33
C SER A 7 7.73 16.90 1.61
N PRO A 8 8.73 16.00 1.62
CA PRO A 8 9.68 15.92 2.72
C PRO A 8 10.48 17.23 2.86
N PRO A 9 11.03 17.52 4.05
CA PRO A 9 12.04 18.56 4.23
C PRO A 9 13.22 18.38 3.26
N PRO A 10 13.81 19.47 2.74
CA PRO A 10 14.83 19.41 1.68
C PRO A 10 16.17 18.77 2.12
N ASP A 11 16.39 18.67 3.41
CA ASP A 11 17.62 18.27 4.09
C ASP A 11 17.60 16.81 4.58
N LEU A 12 16.54 16.06 4.27
CA LEU A 12 16.47 14.63 4.57
C LEU A 12 17.38 13.80 3.64
N THR A 13 18.04 12.81 4.24
CA THR A 13 18.71 11.73 3.51
C THR A 13 17.69 10.84 2.78
N PRO A 14 18.11 10.04 1.77
CA PRO A 14 17.19 9.15 1.06
C PRO A 14 16.41 8.19 1.97
N SER A 15 17.03 7.63 3.02
CA SER A 15 16.34 6.73 3.96
C SER A 15 15.32 7.48 4.82
N GLU A 16 15.61 8.71 5.23
CA GLU A 16 14.67 9.55 5.97
C GLU A 16 13.48 9.98 5.10
N ILE A 17 13.70 10.22 3.81
CA ILE A 17 12.61 10.44 2.83
C ILE A 17 11.72 9.21 2.75
N ASP A 18 12.30 8.01 2.73
CA ASP A 18 11.51 6.78 2.70
C ASP A 18 10.68 6.58 3.97
N VAL A 19 11.26 6.88 5.13
CA VAL A 19 10.53 6.89 6.41
C VAL A 19 9.40 7.91 6.39
N PHE A 20 9.63 9.13 5.91
CA PHE A 20 8.63 10.19 5.81
C PHE A 20 7.41 9.73 4.98
N TRP A 21 7.64 9.18 3.79
CA TRP A 21 6.56 8.72 2.93
C TRP A 21 5.87 7.46 3.46
N MET A 22 6.61 6.58 4.12
CA MET A 22 6.03 5.40 4.77
C MET A 22 5.14 5.78 5.97
N GLN A 23 5.51 6.81 6.75
CA GLN A 23 4.64 7.35 7.80
C GLN A 23 3.33 7.90 7.22
N TYR A 24 3.40 8.56 6.06
CA TYR A 24 2.20 9.01 5.35
C TYR A 24 1.33 7.83 4.91
N ALA A 25 1.93 6.81 4.28
CA ALA A 25 1.22 5.59 3.88
C ALA A 25 0.60 4.86 5.09
N TYR A 26 1.28 4.85 6.23
CA TYR A 26 0.78 4.30 7.49
C TYR A 26 -0.48 5.03 7.99
N ALA A 27 -0.54 6.37 7.89
CA ALA A 27 -1.75 7.13 8.22
C ALA A 27 -2.93 6.78 7.30
N LEU A 28 -2.67 6.49 6.03
CA LEU A 28 -3.70 6.00 5.10
C LEU A 28 -4.15 4.56 5.42
N ALA A 29 -3.24 3.70 5.90
CA ALA A 29 -3.59 2.38 6.40
C ALA A 29 -4.48 2.46 7.66
N ASP A 30 -4.22 3.43 8.54
CA ASP A 30 -5.09 3.68 9.70
C ASP A 30 -6.50 4.12 9.28
N LYS A 31 -6.59 4.97 8.24
CA LYS A 31 -7.87 5.35 7.63
C LYS A 31 -8.64 4.15 7.08
N ALA A 32 -7.98 3.18 6.45
CA ALA A 32 -8.62 1.93 6.05
C ALA A 32 -9.13 1.13 7.26
N ALA A 33 -8.33 1.02 8.33
CA ALA A 33 -8.72 0.33 9.55
C ALA A 33 -10.00 0.93 10.17
N GLN A 34 -10.06 2.26 10.28
CA GLN A 34 -11.22 3.00 10.78
C GLN A 34 -12.48 2.78 9.93
N GLN A 35 -12.30 2.44 8.65
CA GLN A 35 -13.36 2.12 7.69
C GLN A 35 -13.76 0.63 7.72
N GLY A 36 -13.15 -0.19 8.59
CA GLY A 36 -13.39 -1.63 8.68
C GLY A 36 -12.68 -2.47 7.60
N GLU A 37 -11.78 -1.85 6.85
CA GLU A 37 -10.98 -2.44 5.78
C GLU A 37 -9.64 -2.94 6.31
N VAL A 38 -9.01 -3.89 5.60
CA VAL A 38 -7.64 -4.33 5.95
C VAL A 38 -6.71 -3.09 5.92
N PRO A 39 -5.88 -2.85 6.95
CA PRO A 39 -5.09 -1.64 7.08
C PRO A 39 -3.88 -1.66 6.14
N VAL A 40 -4.11 -1.27 4.89
CA VAL A 40 -3.06 -1.07 3.89
C VAL A 40 -3.23 0.30 3.27
N GLY A 41 -2.13 1.07 3.25
CA GLY A 41 -2.07 2.40 2.68
C GLY A 41 -0.89 2.50 1.72
N ALA A 42 -1.05 3.36 0.72
CA ALA A 42 -0.04 3.59 -0.31
C ALA A 42 -0.01 5.07 -0.73
N VAL A 43 1.18 5.56 -1.07
CA VAL A 43 1.37 6.86 -1.71
C VAL A 43 2.23 6.73 -2.95
N LEU A 44 1.88 7.49 -3.98
CA LEU A 44 2.65 7.62 -5.21
C LEU A 44 3.31 8.99 -5.22
N VAL A 45 4.63 9.00 -5.40
CA VAL A 45 5.49 10.19 -5.31
C VAL A 45 6.26 10.34 -6.61
N LEU A 46 6.38 11.58 -7.08
CA LEU A 46 7.23 11.96 -8.23
C LEU A 46 7.92 13.27 -7.87
N ASP A 47 9.22 13.37 -8.12
CA ASP A 47 10.04 14.54 -7.80
C ASP A 47 9.89 15.00 -6.33
N ASN A 48 9.84 14.05 -5.40
CA ASN A 48 9.58 14.27 -3.97
C ASN A 48 8.26 15.01 -3.66
N GLN A 49 7.29 14.95 -4.57
CA GLN A 49 5.95 15.49 -4.38
C GLN A 49 4.91 14.38 -4.36
N LEU A 50 3.92 14.52 -3.47
CA LEU A 50 2.78 13.62 -3.44
C LEU A 50 1.94 13.78 -4.73
N ILE A 51 1.91 12.71 -5.52
CA ILE A 51 1.06 12.63 -6.71
C ILE A 51 -0.31 12.13 -6.31
N ALA A 52 -0.38 10.97 -5.68
CA ALA A 52 -1.64 10.33 -5.34
C ALA A 52 -1.56 9.50 -4.06
N GLU A 53 -2.72 9.35 -3.43
CA GLU A 53 -2.92 8.52 -2.24
C GLU A 53 -3.76 7.30 -2.59
N GLY A 54 -3.58 6.22 -1.86
CA GLY A 54 -4.40 5.03 -1.92
C GLY A 54 -4.50 4.36 -0.56
N TRP A 55 -5.64 3.73 -0.28
CA TRP A 55 -5.81 2.83 0.85
C TRP A 55 -6.80 1.74 0.44
N ASN A 56 -6.75 0.60 1.12
CA ASN A 56 -7.63 -0.52 0.81
C ASN A 56 -9.10 -0.16 1.04
N ARG A 57 -9.97 -0.47 0.08
CA ARG A 57 -11.41 -0.19 0.09
C ARG A 57 -12.27 -1.30 -0.51
N SER A 58 -11.76 -2.53 -0.57
CA SER A 58 -12.42 -3.63 -1.29
C SER A 58 -13.83 -3.94 -0.80
N ILE A 59 -14.10 -3.83 0.50
CA ILE A 59 -15.44 -4.10 1.06
C ILE A 59 -16.39 -2.95 0.72
N GLN A 60 -16.01 -1.70 1.03
CA GLN A 60 -16.86 -0.53 0.85
C GLN A 60 -17.10 -0.18 -0.62
N ALA A 61 -16.12 -0.41 -1.49
CA ALA A 61 -16.23 -0.14 -2.91
C ALA A 61 -16.89 -1.29 -3.69
N HIS A 62 -17.14 -2.45 -3.04
CA HIS A 62 -17.57 -3.67 -3.70
C HIS A 62 -16.68 -4.05 -4.91
N ASP A 63 -15.38 -3.75 -4.80
CA ASP A 63 -14.41 -3.88 -5.88
C ASP A 63 -13.24 -4.75 -5.39
N PRO A 64 -13.08 -5.98 -5.90
CA PRO A 64 -11.99 -6.86 -5.47
C PRO A 64 -10.60 -6.31 -5.86
N THR A 65 -10.54 -5.31 -6.73
CA THR A 65 -9.29 -4.66 -7.16
C THR A 65 -8.96 -3.42 -6.35
N ALA A 66 -9.79 -3.02 -5.38
CA ALA A 66 -9.64 -1.77 -4.63
C ALA A 66 -8.57 -1.82 -3.52
N HIS A 67 -7.40 -2.37 -3.84
CA HIS A 67 -6.20 -2.34 -3.02
C HIS A 67 -5.55 -0.95 -3.05
N ALA A 68 -4.76 -0.64 -2.02
CA ALA A 68 -4.15 0.67 -1.85
C ALA A 68 -3.29 1.09 -3.06
N GLU A 69 -2.48 0.17 -3.57
CA GLU A 69 -1.57 0.37 -4.70
C GLU A 69 -2.37 0.69 -5.97
N ILE A 70 -3.42 -0.09 -6.25
CA ILE A 70 -4.30 0.13 -7.41
C ILE A 70 -4.98 1.50 -7.33
N MET A 71 -5.47 1.89 -6.15
CA MET A 71 -6.09 3.21 -5.94
C MET A 71 -5.08 4.35 -6.19
N ALA A 72 -3.85 4.21 -5.67
CA ALA A 72 -2.79 5.21 -5.86
C ALA A 72 -2.38 5.33 -7.34
N LEU A 73 -2.19 4.21 -8.05
CA LEU A 73 -1.84 4.20 -9.47
C LEU A 73 -2.94 4.80 -10.35
N LYS A 74 -4.21 4.42 -10.14
CA LYS A 74 -5.35 4.96 -10.90
C LYS A 74 -5.41 6.49 -10.78
N ARG A 75 -5.40 7.01 -9.55
CA ARG A 75 -5.42 8.46 -9.27
C ARG A 75 -4.16 9.17 -9.79
N GLY A 76 -3.01 8.51 -9.70
CA GLY A 76 -1.75 9.03 -10.25
C GLY A 76 -1.81 9.20 -11.75
N GLY A 77 -2.30 8.19 -12.47
CA GLY A 77 -2.46 8.23 -13.92
C GLY A 77 -3.47 9.28 -14.38
N GLU A 78 -4.58 9.44 -13.64
CA GLU A 78 -5.55 10.52 -13.88
C GLU A 78 -4.93 11.90 -13.70
N LYS A 79 -4.14 12.11 -12.62
CA LYS A 79 -3.49 13.39 -12.33
C LYS A 79 -2.42 13.76 -13.35
N ILE A 80 -1.58 12.80 -13.74
CA ILE A 80 -0.49 13.00 -14.73
C ILE A 80 -1.02 12.95 -16.17
N LYS A 81 -2.25 12.45 -16.37
CA LYS A 81 -2.86 12.17 -17.69
C LYS A 81 -2.02 11.21 -18.53
N ASN A 82 -1.42 10.23 -17.87
CA ASN A 82 -0.61 9.20 -18.50
C ASN A 82 -0.67 7.90 -17.68
N TYR A 83 -0.80 6.76 -18.35
CA TYR A 83 -0.77 5.46 -17.67
C TYR A 83 0.66 5.07 -17.25
N ARG A 84 1.69 5.65 -17.89
CA ARG A 84 3.08 5.48 -17.50
C ARG A 84 3.44 6.52 -16.45
N LEU A 85 3.82 6.05 -15.27
CA LEU A 85 4.24 6.80 -14.11
C LEU A 85 5.76 6.70 -13.96
N VAL A 86 6.46 7.03 -15.04
CA VAL A 86 7.93 6.95 -15.11
C VAL A 86 8.56 7.83 -14.03
N ASP A 87 9.68 7.36 -13.47
CA ASP A 87 10.40 7.98 -12.35
C ASP A 87 9.65 8.05 -11.01
N ALA A 88 8.37 7.66 -10.97
CA ALA A 88 7.61 7.63 -9.73
C ALA A 88 8.12 6.55 -8.78
N THR A 89 8.04 6.85 -7.48
CA THR A 89 8.21 5.90 -6.38
C THR A 89 6.87 5.63 -5.72
N LEU A 90 6.53 4.36 -5.51
CA LEU A 90 5.36 3.97 -4.73
C LEU A 90 5.79 3.44 -3.37
N TYR A 91 5.20 3.98 -2.32
CA TYR A 91 5.37 3.53 -0.94
C TYR A 91 4.11 2.78 -0.50
N VAL A 92 4.23 1.61 0.12
CA VAL A 92 3.08 0.82 0.58
C VAL A 92 3.39 0.11 1.90
N THR A 93 2.41 0.05 2.82
CA THR A 93 2.66 -0.50 4.17
C THR A 93 2.82 -2.02 4.22
N LEU A 94 2.38 -2.74 3.19
CA LEU A 94 2.45 -4.19 3.07
C LEU A 94 2.97 -4.58 1.69
N GLU A 95 3.76 -5.65 1.62
CA GLU A 95 4.25 -6.21 0.36
C GLU A 95 3.10 -6.45 -0.64
N PRO A 96 3.22 -5.96 -1.89
CA PRO A 96 2.20 -6.13 -2.91
C PRO A 96 1.91 -7.59 -3.25
N CYS A 97 0.63 -7.90 -3.46
CA CYS A 97 0.18 -9.19 -4.00
C CYS A 97 0.40 -9.25 -5.54
N PRO A 98 0.17 -10.41 -6.21
CA PRO A 98 0.47 -10.55 -7.64
C PRO A 98 -0.28 -9.56 -8.54
N MET A 99 -1.53 -9.22 -8.19
CA MET A 99 -2.32 -8.21 -8.89
C MET A 99 -1.65 -6.84 -8.84
N CYS A 100 -1.28 -6.39 -7.65
CA CYS A 100 -0.65 -5.10 -7.44
C CYS A 100 0.75 -5.06 -8.07
N ALA A 101 1.56 -6.11 -7.89
CA ALA A 101 2.88 -6.23 -8.49
C ALA A 101 2.82 -6.10 -10.03
N GLY A 102 1.90 -6.82 -10.69
CA GLY A 102 1.69 -6.69 -12.14
C GLY A 102 1.24 -5.28 -12.55
N ALA A 103 0.34 -4.66 -11.79
CA ALA A 103 -0.10 -3.29 -12.05
C ALA A 103 1.05 -2.27 -11.96
N LEU A 104 1.95 -2.41 -10.97
CA LEU A 104 3.13 -1.56 -10.82
C LEU A 104 4.06 -1.67 -12.03
N VAL A 105 4.28 -2.89 -12.53
CA VAL A 105 5.09 -3.13 -13.75
C VAL A 105 4.43 -2.48 -14.97
N HIS A 106 3.11 -2.64 -15.16
CA HIS A 106 2.39 -1.99 -16.25
C HIS A 106 2.44 -0.46 -16.18
N ALA A 107 2.42 0.09 -14.96
CA ALA A 107 2.53 1.52 -14.71
C ALA A 107 3.95 2.08 -14.90
N ARG A 108 4.98 1.24 -15.05
CA ARG A 108 6.38 1.65 -15.28
C ARG A 108 6.97 2.51 -14.16
N ILE A 109 6.53 2.31 -12.91
CA ILE A 109 7.13 3.02 -11.78
C ILE A 109 8.61 2.64 -11.66
N LYS A 110 9.43 3.56 -11.18
CA LYS A 110 10.88 3.33 -11.06
C LYS A 110 11.22 2.50 -9.83
N ARG A 111 10.54 2.78 -8.72
CA ARG A 111 10.90 2.23 -7.42
C ARG A 111 9.66 1.90 -6.60
N LEU A 112 9.71 0.76 -5.92
CA LEU A 112 8.76 0.33 -4.92
C LEU A 112 9.46 0.30 -3.56
N VAL A 113 8.83 0.88 -2.55
CA VAL A 113 9.27 0.81 -1.16
C VAL A 113 8.13 0.22 -0.33
N TYR A 114 8.37 -0.86 0.39
CA TYR A 114 7.32 -1.45 1.25
C TYR A 114 7.76 -1.66 2.69
N GLY A 115 6.78 -1.66 3.58
CA GLY A 115 6.98 -1.84 5.02
C GLY A 115 7.09 -3.30 5.42
N ALA A 116 5.95 -3.94 5.72
CA ALA A 116 5.91 -5.33 6.15
C ALA A 116 5.87 -6.31 4.97
N SER A 117 6.51 -7.46 5.11
CA SER A 117 6.39 -8.58 4.16
C SER A 117 5.06 -9.32 4.29
N ASP A 118 4.58 -9.89 3.19
CA ASP A 118 3.40 -10.77 3.18
C ASP A 118 3.81 -12.22 2.84
N PHE A 119 4.08 -13.00 3.88
CA PHE A 119 4.47 -14.40 3.73
C PHE A 119 3.37 -15.34 3.23
N LYS A 120 2.13 -14.84 3.02
CA LYS A 120 1.02 -15.66 2.51
C LYS A 120 0.79 -15.44 1.02
N THR A 121 0.85 -14.20 0.57
CA THR A 121 0.50 -13.85 -0.82
C THR A 121 1.43 -12.82 -1.46
N GLY A 122 2.51 -12.42 -0.79
CA GLY A 122 3.46 -11.42 -1.27
C GLY A 122 4.16 -11.83 -2.56
N ALA A 123 4.28 -10.88 -3.48
CA ALA A 123 4.71 -11.13 -4.85
C ALA A 123 5.96 -10.32 -5.24
N VAL A 124 6.67 -9.80 -4.24
CA VAL A 124 7.86 -8.95 -4.37
C VAL A 124 9.02 -9.53 -3.52
N GLY A 125 9.03 -10.84 -3.32
CA GLY A 125 10.09 -11.56 -2.61
C GLY A 125 9.58 -12.69 -1.70
N SER A 126 8.37 -12.60 -1.16
CA SER A 126 7.89 -13.62 -0.20
C SER A 126 7.46 -14.94 -0.85
N VAL A 127 6.42 -14.92 -1.70
CA VAL A 127 5.91 -16.12 -2.37
C VAL A 127 6.30 -16.12 -3.86
N PHE A 128 6.21 -14.95 -4.48
CA PHE A 128 6.64 -14.70 -5.84
C PHE A 128 7.60 -13.50 -5.86
N ASN A 129 8.32 -13.31 -6.97
CA ASN A 129 9.03 -12.07 -7.24
C ASN A 129 8.76 -11.63 -8.69
N LEU A 130 7.64 -10.93 -8.90
CA LEU A 130 7.24 -10.51 -10.25
C LEU A 130 7.97 -9.26 -10.71
N VAL A 131 8.20 -8.29 -9.83
CA VAL A 131 8.62 -6.94 -10.23
C VAL A 131 10.09 -6.86 -10.66
N GLU A 132 10.87 -7.90 -10.38
CA GLU A 132 12.27 -8.04 -10.81
C GLU A 132 12.44 -9.15 -11.88
N ASP A 133 11.37 -9.81 -12.33
CA ASP A 133 11.46 -10.88 -13.33
C ASP A 133 11.92 -10.32 -14.68
N THR A 134 13.01 -10.87 -15.22
CA THR A 134 13.64 -10.45 -16.49
C THR A 134 12.80 -10.79 -17.72
N LYS A 135 11.79 -11.66 -17.59
CA LYS A 135 10.82 -11.96 -18.66
C LYS A 135 9.80 -10.84 -18.85
N LEU A 136 9.61 -9.98 -17.85
CA LEU A 136 8.75 -8.81 -17.97
C LEU A 136 9.49 -7.68 -18.68
N ASN A 137 8.73 -6.80 -19.33
CA ASN A 137 9.27 -5.70 -20.12
C ASN A 137 9.64 -4.45 -19.29
N HIS A 138 9.65 -4.54 -17.96
CA HIS A 138 10.12 -3.51 -17.03
C HIS A 138 10.37 -4.10 -15.65
N GLN A 139 11.46 -3.68 -15.03
CA GLN A 139 11.87 -4.08 -13.70
C GLN A 139 11.82 -2.87 -12.76
N ILE A 140 11.44 -3.11 -11.51
CA ILE A 140 11.26 -2.07 -10.50
C ILE A 140 12.35 -2.23 -9.45
N LYS A 141 13.01 -1.13 -9.05
CA LYS A 141 13.91 -1.14 -7.90
C LYS A 141 13.09 -1.34 -6.62
N VAL A 142 13.43 -2.34 -5.81
CA VAL A 142 12.72 -2.64 -4.57
C VAL A 142 13.53 -2.21 -3.35
N GLU A 143 12.86 -1.59 -2.39
CA GLU A 143 13.32 -1.41 -1.01
C GLU A 143 12.27 -2.02 -0.07
N SER A 144 12.70 -2.82 0.90
CA SER A 144 11.80 -3.50 1.84
C SER A 144 12.14 -3.13 3.29
N GLY A 145 11.20 -3.36 4.19
CA GLY A 145 11.44 -3.26 5.62
C GLY A 145 11.32 -1.85 6.21
N VAL A 146 10.94 -0.84 5.42
CA VAL A 146 10.82 0.54 5.93
C VAL A 146 9.65 0.62 6.91
N LEU A 147 9.93 0.87 8.19
CA LEU A 147 8.92 0.83 9.26
C LEU A 147 8.19 -0.52 9.37
N GLU A 148 8.88 -1.63 9.06
CA GLU A 148 8.32 -2.98 9.06
C GLU A 148 7.55 -3.31 10.34
N GLN A 149 8.18 -3.08 11.49
CA GLN A 149 7.64 -3.48 12.78
C GLN A 149 6.27 -2.85 13.04
N VAL A 150 6.13 -1.55 12.80
CA VAL A 150 4.85 -0.83 13.03
C VAL A 150 3.80 -1.20 11.99
N CYS A 151 4.18 -1.37 10.72
CA CYS A 151 3.27 -1.81 9.67
C CYS A 151 2.70 -3.21 9.94
N SER A 152 3.57 -4.15 10.33
CA SER A 152 3.21 -5.53 10.67
C SER A 152 2.32 -5.61 11.91
N GLN A 153 2.61 -4.80 12.93
CA GLN A 153 1.80 -4.71 14.15
C GLN A 153 0.37 -4.23 13.87
N GLN A 154 0.20 -3.23 13.00
CA GLN A 154 -1.13 -2.69 12.64
C GLN A 154 -2.02 -3.76 12.02
N ILE A 155 -1.50 -4.52 11.04
CA ILE A 155 -2.22 -5.62 10.38
C ILE A 155 -2.56 -6.73 11.39
N SER A 156 -1.59 -7.10 12.22
CA SER A 156 -1.77 -8.14 13.24
C SER A 156 -2.84 -7.76 14.26
N ALA A 157 -2.83 -6.50 14.73
CA ALA A 157 -3.82 -5.95 15.65
C ALA A 157 -5.23 -5.94 15.04
N PHE A 158 -5.35 -5.52 13.78
CA PHE A 158 -6.62 -5.49 13.05
C PHE A 158 -7.27 -6.88 12.97
N PHE A 159 -6.52 -7.90 12.53
CA PHE A 159 -7.07 -9.25 12.43
C PHE A 159 -7.36 -9.88 13.80
N LYS A 160 -6.57 -9.54 14.84
CA LYS A 160 -6.84 -9.96 16.22
C LYS A 160 -8.19 -9.40 16.70
N ALA A 161 -8.43 -8.11 16.50
CA ALA A 161 -9.70 -7.46 16.86
C ALA A 161 -10.89 -8.07 16.10
N ARG A 162 -10.76 -8.31 14.79
CA ARG A 162 -11.83 -8.95 13.99
C ARG A 162 -12.17 -10.36 14.45
N ARG A 163 -11.18 -11.17 14.78
CA ARG A 163 -11.40 -12.53 15.31
C ARG A 163 -12.13 -12.49 16.67
N GLN A 164 -11.78 -11.54 17.53
CA GLN A 164 -12.46 -11.34 18.82
C GLN A 164 -13.93 -10.91 18.63
N ALA A 165 -14.18 -9.91 17.78
CA ALA A 165 -15.53 -9.46 17.46
C ALA A 165 -16.40 -10.59 16.89
N HIS A 166 -15.87 -11.40 15.98
CA HIS A 166 -16.58 -12.55 15.43
C HIS A 166 -16.96 -13.59 16.49
N LYS A 167 -16.05 -13.90 17.43
CA LYS A 167 -16.34 -14.81 18.55
C LYS A 167 -17.47 -14.29 19.44
N ILE A 168 -17.46 -12.99 19.76
CA ILE A 168 -18.50 -12.35 20.57
C ILE A 168 -19.85 -12.41 19.86
N ASN A 169 -19.91 -12.03 18.58
CA ASN A 169 -21.14 -12.05 17.80
C ASN A 169 -21.73 -13.47 17.68
N LYS A 170 -20.89 -14.48 17.48
CA LYS A 170 -21.32 -15.89 17.46
C LYS A 170 -21.89 -16.34 18.80
N ALA A 171 -21.29 -15.93 19.92
CA ALA A 171 -21.78 -16.25 21.25
C ALA A 171 -23.13 -15.56 21.56
N LEU A 172 -23.30 -14.31 21.12
CA LEU A 172 -24.56 -13.57 21.25
C LEU A 172 -25.69 -14.18 20.40
N ALA A 173 -25.40 -14.61 19.17
CA ALA A 173 -26.37 -15.28 18.32
C ALA A 173 -26.89 -16.59 18.93
N LYS A 174 -26.00 -17.40 19.53
CA LYS A 174 -26.36 -18.66 20.21
C LYS A 174 -27.19 -18.48 21.49
N LYS A 175 -27.14 -17.30 22.12
CA LYS A 175 -27.95 -16.99 23.32
C LYS A 175 -29.36 -16.50 22.96
N LYS A 176 -29.59 -16.14 21.70
CA LYS A 176 -30.89 -15.65 21.19
C LYS A 176 -31.69 -16.74 20.47
N SER A 177 -31.07 -17.88 20.17
CA SER A 177 -31.67 -19.12 19.66
C SER A 177 -32.03 -20.05 20.80
#